data_AF-D0KQV2-F1
#
_entry.id   AF-D0KQV2-F1
#
_cell.length_a   1.000
_cell.length_b   1.000
_cell.length_c   1.000
_cell.angle_alpha   90.00
_cell.angle_beta   90.00
_cell.angle_gamma   90.00
#
_symmetry.space_group_name_H-M   'P 1'
#
loop_
_entity.id
_entity.type
_entity.pdbx_description
1 polymer ?
#
loop_
_entity_poly.entity_id
_entity_poly.type
_entity_poly.pdbx_seq_one_letter_code
_entity_poly.pdbx_strand_id
1 'polypeptide(L)'
;MRKAQSEYIGFIIAIIIIVLIVIPLFYILSNYSVPSAKQLDYVQVLKNQINGGGILIFFNSTYPKSSSSSVWANSTLIVLKGNANYTLTGVYYMKGGVIYNITSKVIPFIIANGQANPINGNLPQPLIYNFSLPGYVWDYPVVLQISGYNVTVFAQVYPNETAFTS
;
A
#
# COMPACT_ATOMS: atom_id res chain seq x y z
N MET A 1 -58.10 48.28 15.29
CA MET A 1 -57.41 47.49 16.33
C MET A 1 -57.40 45.99 16.08
N ARG A 2 -58.48 45.35 15.60
CA ARG A 2 -58.52 43.89 15.35
C ARG A 2 -57.59 43.38 14.22
N LYS A 3 -57.31 44.21 13.20
CA LYS A 3 -56.44 43.84 12.06
C LYS A 3 -54.96 43.69 12.47
N ALA A 4 -54.44 44.65 13.23
CA ALA A 4 -53.07 44.59 13.77
C ALA A 4 -52.88 43.41 14.74
N GLN A 5 -53.90 43.06 15.53
CA GLN A 5 -53.88 41.85 16.37
C GLN A 5 -53.87 40.56 15.53
N SER A 6 -54.64 40.51 14.43
CA SER A 6 -54.64 39.37 13.51
C SER A 6 -53.30 39.21 12.76
N GLU A 7 -52.69 40.31 12.34
CA GLU A 7 -51.36 40.30 11.70
C GLU A 7 -50.27 39.87 12.69
N TYR A 8 -50.36 40.33 13.94
CA TYR A 8 -49.44 39.93 15.02
C TYR A 8 -49.57 38.45 15.38
N ILE A 9 -50.80 37.93 15.47
CA ILE A 9 -51.06 36.50 15.70
C ILE A 9 -50.55 35.66 14.52
N GLY A 10 -50.79 36.08 13.28
CA GLY A 10 -50.28 35.41 12.09
C GLY A 10 -48.74 35.36 12.05
N PHE A 11 -48.08 36.46 12.44
CA PHE A 11 -46.62 36.53 12.52
C PHE A 11 -46.05 35.61 13.61
N ILE A 12 -46.69 35.56 14.79
CA ILE A 12 -46.29 34.63 15.86
C ILE A 12 -46.41 33.18 15.41
N ILE A 13 -47.52 32.82 14.75
CA ILE A 13 -47.73 31.46 14.23
C ILE A 13 -46.66 31.11 13.19
N ALA A 14 -46.31 32.03 12.29
CA ALA A 14 -45.26 31.84 11.30
C ALA A 14 -43.89 31.59 11.95
N ILE A 15 -43.54 32.35 13.00
CA ILE A 15 -42.29 32.13 13.76
C ILE A 15 -42.29 30.75 14.41
N ILE A 16 -43.39 30.33 15.03
CA ILE A 16 -43.50 29.00 15.66
C ILE A 16 -43.28 27.90 14.63
N ILE A 17 -43.86 28.01 13.43
CA ILE A 17 -43.68 27.05 12.35
C ILE A 17 -42.20 27.01 11.90
N ILE A 18 -41.56 28.16 11.72
CA ILE A 18 -40.14 28.24 11.34
C ILE A 18 -39.27 27.56 12.39
N VAL A 19 -39.51 27.84 13.67
CA VAL A 19 -38.76 27.24 14.79
C VAL A 19 -38.95 25.73 14.83
N LEU A 20 -40.18 25.25 14.63
CA LEU A 20 -40.51 23.83 14.58
C LEU A 20 -39.89 23.07 13.41
N ILE A 21 -39.51 23.76 12.31
CA ILE A 21 -38.82 23.14 11.19
C ILE A 21 -37.30 23.22 11.38
N VAL A 22 -36.79 24.40 11.75
CA VAL A 22 -35.34 24.69 11.79
C VAL A 22 -34.65 23.90 12.92
N ILE A 23 -35.27 23.79 14.10
CA ILE A 23 -34.67 23.05 15.23
C ILE A 23 -34.46 21.57 14.89
N PRO A 24 -35.48 20.79 14.47
CA PRO A 24 -35.26 19.40 14.12
C PRO A 24 -34.35 19.24 12.90
N LEU A 25 -34.38 20.15 11.92
CA LEU A 25 -33.45 20.12 10.80
C LEU A 25 -31.99 20.31 11.26
N PHE A 26 -31.75 21.24 12.20
CA PHE A 26 -30.44 21.46 12.81
C PHE A 26 -29.98 20.23 13.60
N TYR A 27 -30.87 19.59 14.36
CA TYR A 27 -30.57 18.33 15.06
C TYR A 27 -30.27 17.19 14.09
N ILE A 28 -30.99 17.09 12.97
CA ILE A 28 -30.73 16.09 11.93
C ILE A 28 -29.38 16.36 11.28
N LEU A 29 -29.06 17.60 10.90
CA LEU A 29 -27.80 17.95 10.25
C LEU A 29 -26.59 17.84 11.19
N SER A 30 -26.77 18.15 12.48
CA SER A 30 -25.71 18.05 13.50
C SER A 30 -25.47 16.61 13.97
N ASN A 31 -26.51 15.76 13.95
CA ASN A 31 -26.40 14.33 14.23
C ASN A 31 -26.29 13.48 12.97
N TYR A 32 -26.30 14.10 11.78
CA TYR A 32 -25.91 13.41 10.56
C TYR A 32 -24.50 12.96 10.83
N SER A 33 -24.31 11.66 10.77
CA SER A 33 -23.00 11.06 10.88
C SER A 33 -22.16 11.80 9.84
N VAL A 34 -21.25 12.67 10.31
CA VAL A 34 -20.09 13.08 9.53
C VAL A 34 -19.68 11.79 8.82
N PRO A 35 -19.67 11.71 7.48
CA PRO A 35 -19.25 10.48 6.81
C PRO A 35 -17.95 10.19 7.47
N SER A 36 -17.96 9.12 8.27
CA SER A 36 -16.96 8.92 9.28
C SER A 36 -15.68 9.14 8.49
N ALA A 37 -14.83 10.05 8.95
CA ALA A 37 -13.43 9.89 8.67
C ALA A 37 -13.03 8.58 9.38
N LYS A 38 -13.66 7.45 8.99
CA LYS A 38 -13.04 6.18 8.79
C LYS A 38 -11.77 6.63 8.13
N GLN A 39 -10.70 6.67 8.95
CA GLN A 39 -9.41 6.33 8.44
C GLN A 39 -9.69 5.25 7.42
N LEU A 40 -9.42 5.57 6.15
CA LEU A 40 -9.49 4.55 5.10
C LEU A 40 -8.80 3.36 5.74
N ASP A 41 -9.60 2.33 6.04
CA ASP A 41 -9.02 1.11 6.57
C ASP A 41 -8.32 0.56 5.34
N TYR A 42 -7.08 0.99 5.16
CA TYR A 42 -6.29 0.62 4.01
C TYR A 42 -6.21 -0.91 3.99
N VAL A 43 -6.29 -1.60 5.13
CA VAL A 43 -6.39 -3.06 5.19
C VAL A 43 -7.71 -3.55 4.59
N GLN A 44 -8.85 -2.89 4.82
CA GLN A 44 -10.14 -3.24 4.22
C GLN A 44 -10.27 -2.83 2.74
N VAL A 45 -9.74 -1.67 2.34
CA VAL A 45 -9.68 -1.22 0.94
C VAL A 45 -8.72 -2.10 0.14
N LEU A 46 -7.56 -2.43 0.70
CA LEU A 46 -6.65 -3.43 0.17
C LEU A 46 -7.38 -4.77 0.10
N LYS A 47 -7.99 -5.28 1.19
CA LYS A 47 -8.75 -6.55 1.20
C LYS A 47 -9.82 -6.61 0.09
N ASN A 48 -10.50 -5.50 -0.19
CA ASN A 48 -11.52 -5.42 -1.23
C ASN A 48 -10.95 -5.33 -2.66
N GLN A 49 -9.74 -4.77 -2.85
CA GLN A 49 -8.99 -4.86 -4.11
C GLN A 49 -8.23 -6.22 -4.25
N ILE A 50 -8.06 -6.96 -3.15
CA ILE A 50 -7.18 -8.14 -2.98
C ILE A 50 -7.77 -9.47 -3.45
N ASN A 51 -9.07 -9.54 -3.77
CA ASN A 51 -9.70 -10.75 -4.32
C ASN A 51 -9.21 -11.14 -5.73
N GLY A 52 -8.31 -10.34 -6.36
CA GLY A 52 -7.80 -10.54 -7.73
C GLY A 52 -6.36 -11.04 -7.88
N GLY A 53 -5.68 -11.52 -6.82
CA GLY A 53 -4.35 -12.14 -6.99
C GLY A 53 -3.13 -11.21 -7.09
N GLY A 54 -3.30 -9.91 -6.78
CA GLY A 54 -2.19 -8.94 -6.80
C GLY A 54 -1.09 -9.22 -5.76
N ILE A 55 0.15 -8.88 -6.13
CA ILE A 55 1.39 -9.10 -5.38
C ILE A 55 1.87 -7.77 -4.78
N LEU A 56 2.27 -7.81 -3.50
CA LEU A 56 2.86 -6.67 -2.80
C LEU A 56 4.33 -6.95 -2.46
N ILE A 57 5.22 -6.09 -2.93
CA ILE A 57 6.66 -6.20 -2.72
C ILE A 57 7.16 -4.89 -2.14
N PHE A 58 7.67 -4.93 -0.91
CA PHE A 58 8.29 -3.79 -0.24
C PHE A 58 9.80 -3.81 -0.45
N PHE A 59 10.38 -2.72 -0.91
CA PHE A 59 11.81 -2.57 -0.99
C PHE A 59 12.36 -1.92 0.29
N ASN A 60 12.88 -2.74 1.19
CA ASN A 60 13.60 -2.29 2.36
C ASN A 60 15.03 -1.85 1.98
N SER A 61 15.20 -0.55 1.80
CA SER A 61 16.48 0.09 1.52
C SER A 61 17.24 0.30 2.83
N THR A 62 18.00 -0.72 3.22
CA THR A 62 18.93 -0.63 4.34
C THR A 62 20.36 -0.47 3.81
N TYR A 63 21.06 0.57 4.29
CA TYR A 63 22.48 0.76 4.00
C TYR A 63 23.28 -0.44 4.51
N PRO A 64 24.11 -1.07 3.67
CA PRO A 64 24.88 -2.25 4.07
C PRO A 64 25.84 -1.92 5.21
N LYS A 65 25.70 -2.57 6.36
CA LYS A 65 26.72 -2.50 7.42
C LYS A 65 27.90 -3.37 7.01
N SER A 66 29.07 -2.77 6.75
CA SER A 66 30.29 -3.36 6.16
C SER A 66 30.86 -4.63 6.82
N SER A 67 30.25 -5.17 7.86
CA SER A 67 30.77 -6.29 8.66
C SER A 67 29.75 -7.38 8.96
N SER A 68 28.54 -7.35 8.38
CA SER A 68 27.53 -8.37 8.64
C SER A 68 27.31 -9.26 7.43
N SER A 69 27.65 -10.54 7.59
CA SER A 69 27.35 -11.64 6.65
C SER A 69 25.86 -12.01 6.64
N SER A 70 25.03 -11.32 7.41
CA SER A 70 23.61 -11.58 7.48
C SER A 70 22.90 -11.04 6.24
N VAL A 71 22.06 -11.87 5.64
CA VAL A 71 21.15 -11.52 4.54
C VAL A 71 20.28 -10.28 4.86
N TRP A 72 20.03 -10.05 6.15
CA TRP A 72 19.31 -8.88 6.69
C TRP A 72 20.12 -7.58 6.73
N ALA A 73 21.45 -7.66 6.69
CA ALA A 73 22.30 -6.49 6.78
C ALA A 73 22.43 -5.75 5.45
N ASN A 74 21.82 -6.29 4.40
CA ASN A 74 21.75 -5.70 3.08
C ASN A 74 20.32 -5.24 2.79
N SER A 75 20.19 -4.48 1.71
CA SER A 75 18.91 -4.14 1.12
C SER A 75 18.10 -5.38 0.73
N THR A 76 16.79 -5.37 0.98
CA THR A 76 15.92 -6.56 0.78
C THR A 76 14.60 -6.20 0.10
N LEU A 77 14.08 -7.11 -0.71
CA LEU A 77 12.70 -7.12 -1.18
C LEU A 77 11.91 -8.06 -0.29
N ILE A 78 10.95 -7.51 0.45
CA ILE A 78 10.06 -8.25 1.33
C ILE A 78 8.74 -8.47 0.59
N VAL A 79 8.41 -9.73 0.34
CA VAL A 79 7.16 -10.10 -0.32
C VAL A 79 6.09 -10.26 0.75
N LEU A 80 5.17 -9.29 0.81
CA LEU A 80 4.14 -9.21 1.84
C LEU A 80 2.90 -10.04 1.49
N LYS A 81 2.61 -10.17 0.19
CA LYS A 81 1.50 -10.97 -0.31
C LYS A 81 1.93 -11.73 -1.56
N GLY A 82 2.62 -12.82 -1.31
CA GLY A 82 3.19 -13.67 -2.34
C GLY A 82 2.21 -14.67 -2.94
N ASN A 83 2.49 -15.15 -4.15
CA ASN A 83 1.77 -16.24 -4.80
C ASN A 83 2.74 -17.07 -5.65
N ALA A 84 2.69 -18.39 -5.51
CA ALA A 84 3.55 -19.33 -6.23
C ALA A 84 3.32 -19.34 -7.75
N ASN A 85 2.19 -18.81 -8.22
CA ASN A 85 1.89 -18.65 -9.64
C ASN A 85 2.71 -17.55 -10.32
N TYR A 86 3.37 -16.69 -9.53
CA TYR A 86 4.25 -15.65 -10.03
C TYR A 86 5.68 -15.90 -9.58
N THR A 87 6.60 -15.63 -10.49
CA THR A 87 8.03 -15.89 -10.32
C THR A 87 8.79 -14.59 -10.55
N LEU A 88 9.66 -14.23 -9.61
CA LEU A 88 10.64 -13.18 -9.85
C LEU A 88 11.71 -13.75 -10.77
N THR A 89 11.79 -13.25 -12.00
CA THR A 89 12.69 -13.78 -13.03
C THR A 89 13.89 -12.87 -13.29
N GLY A 90 13.75 -11.57 -13.00
CA GLY A 90 14.84 -10.61 -13.17
C GLY A 90 14.75 -9.46 -12.18
N VAL A 91 15.91 -8.93 -11.80
CA VAL A 91 16.04 -7.74 -10.98
C VAL A 91 17.11 -6.83 -11.58
N TYR A 92 16.75 -5.57 -11.76
CA TYR A 92 17.59 -4.55 -12.35
C TYR A 92 17.59 -3.32 -11.45
N TYR A 93 18.65 -2.53 -11.45
CA TYR A 93 18.64 -1.22 -10.80
C TYR A 93 18.96 -0.12 -11.81
N MET A 94 18.46 1.08 -11.53
CA MET A 94 18.66 2.24 -12.39
C MET A 94 19.63 3.22 -11.77
N LYS A 95 20.70 3.56 -12.48
CA LYS A 95 21.68 4.58 -12.08
C LYS A 95 22.01 5.47 -13.27
N GLY A 96 21.76 6.77 -13.14
CA GLY A 96 22.07 7.76 -14.17
C GLY A 96 21.38 7.50 -15.52
N GLY A 97 20.16 6.95 -15.50
CA GLY A 97 19.40 6.60 -16.72
C GLY A 97 19.81 5.28 -17.38
N VAL A 98 20.78 4.54 -16.82
CA VAL A 98 21.20 3.23 -17.31
C VAL A 98 20.61 2.13 -16.43
N ILE A 99 20.11 1.07 -17.06
CA ILE A 99 19.56 -0.12 -16.40
C ILE A 99 20.66 -1.18 -16.29
N TYR A 100 20.93 -1.64 -15.06
CA TYR A 100 21.94 -2.65 -14.77
C TYR A 100 21.28 -3.92 -14.23
N ASN A 101 21.60 -5.07 -14.82
CA ASN A 101 21.09 -6.36 -14.37
C ASN A 101 21.86 -6.87 -13.14
N ILE A 102 21.13 -7.19 -12.06
CA ILE A 102 21.68 -7.75 -10.82
C ILE A 102 21.07 -9.11 -10.46
N THR A 103 20.30 -9.71 -11.36
CA THR A 103 19.54 -10.97 -11.17
C THR A 103 20.38 -12.09 -10.56
N SER A 104 21.63 -12.27 -11.01
CA SER A 104 22.54 -13.31 -10.52
C SER A 104 23.09 -13.07 -9.12
N LYS A 105 22.89 -11.88 -8.57
CA LYS A 105 23.36 -11.46 -7.24
C LYS A 105 22.21 -11.34 -6.22
N VAL A 106 21.00 -11.70 -6.64
CA VAL A 106 19.82 -11.71 -5.78
C VAL A 106 19.71 -13.06 -5.10
N ILE A 107 19.60 -13.05 -3.77
CA ILE A 107 19.58 -14.28 -2.96
C ILE A 107 18.19 -14.45 -2.36
N PRO A 108 17.43 -15.49 -2.72
CA PRO A 108 16.15 -15.80 -2.09
C PRO A 108 16.36 -16.26 -0.64
N PHE A 109 15.44 -15.90 0.25
CA PHE A 109 15.46 -16.34 1.64
C PHE A 109 14.06 -16.42 2.24
N ILE A 110 13.92 -17.21 3.30
CA ILE A 110 12.73 -17.27 4.15
C ILE A 110 13.05 -16.76 5.54
N ILE A 111 12.03 -16.26 6.23
CA ILE A 111 12.13 -15.90 7.64
C ILE A 111 11.51 -17.06 8.42
N ALA A 112 12.32 -17.81 9.13
CA ALA A 112 11.86 -18.86 10.04
C ALA A 112 12.40 -18.58 11.43
N ASN A 113 11.52 -18.60 12.43
CA ASN A 113 11.87 -18.33 13.83
C ASN A 113 12.61 -16.99 14.04
N GLY A 114 12.26 -15.96 13.28
CA GLY A 114 12.89 -14.64 13.34
C GLY A 114 14.28 -14.55 12.69
N GLN A 115 14.78 -15.62 12.08
CA GLN A 115 16.06 -15.65 11.36
C GLN A 115 15.84 -15.75 9.85
N ALA A 116 16.70 -15.10 9.05
CA ALA A 116 16.67 -15.27 7.60
C ALA A 116 17.55 -16.46 7.24
N ASN A 117 16.94 -17.43 6.57
CA ASN A 117 17.63 -18.59 6.05
C ASN A 117 17.67 -18.46 4.53
N PRO A 118 18.86 -18.30 3.92
CA PRO A 118 18.98 -18.27 2.47
C PRO A 118 18.52 -19.61 1.89
N ILE A 119 17.82 -19.53 0.76
CA ILE A 119 17.43 -20.71 0.00
C ILE A 119 18.55 -20.98 -1.00
N ASN A 120 18.91 -22.25 -1.15
CA ASN A 120 19.87 -22.67 -2.15
C ASN A 120 19.25 -22.50 -3.54
N GLY A 121 19.67 -21.48 -4.27
CA GLY A 121 19.20 -21.20 -5.62
C GLY A 121 19.30 -19.73 -5.99
N ASN A 122 19.47 -19.45 -7.27
CA ASN A 122 19.36 -18.10 -7.82
C ASN A 122 17.97 -17.91 -8.43
N LEU A 123 17.66 -16.68 -8.83
CA LEU A 123 16.50 -16.42 -9.70
C LEU A 123 16.60 -17.26 -10.99
N PRO A 124 15.47 -17.74 -11.56
CA PRO A 124 14.09 -17.41 -11.20
C PRO A 124 13.58 -18.13 -9.95
N GLN A 125 12.79 -17.44 -9.13
CA GLN A 125 12.21 -17.98 -7.88
C GLN A 125 10.77 -17.51 -7.67
N PRO A 126 9.89 -18.34 -7.09
CA PRO A 126 8.51 -17.96 -6.85
C PRO A 126 8.44 -16.77 -5.89
N LEU A 127 7.49 -15.87 -6.12
CA LEU A 127 7.19 -14.71 -5.27
C LEU A 127 6.46 -15.15 -4.00
N ILE A 128 6.97 -16.17 -3.31
CA ILE A 128 6.62 -16.58 -1.95
C ILE A 128 7.81 -16.42 -1.00
N TYR A 129 8.99 -16.13 -1.55
CA TYR A 129 10.23 -15.88 -0.83
C TYR A 129 10.53 -14.39 -0.77
N ASN A 130 11.37 -14.01 0.19
CA ASN A 130 11.99 -12.68 0.22
C ASN A 130 13.32 -12.74 -0.55
N PHE A 131 13.85 -11.57 -0.91
CA PHE A 131 15.05 -11.50 -1.73
C PHE A 131 16.04 -10.49 -1.16
N SER A 132 17.28 -10.91 -0.96
CA SER A 132 18.37 -10.01 -0.58
C SER A 132 19.03 -9.47 -1.83
N LEU A 133 19.27 -8.17 -1.82
CA LEU A 133 19.91 -7.43 -2.91
C LEU A 133 21.35 -7.08 -2.53
N PRO A 134 22.24 -6.88 -3.51
CA PRO A 134 23.59 -6.40 -3.25
C PRO A 134 23.58 -5.05 -2.52
N GLY A 135 24.48 -4.85 -1.56
CA GLY A 135 24.50 -3.63 -0.75
C GLY A 135 24.62 -2.33 -1.55
N TYR A 136 25.24 -2.34 -2.75
CA TYR A 136 25.42 -1.15 -3.58
C TYR A 136 24.15 -0.65 -4.28
N VAL A 137 23.02 -1.35 -4.20
CA VAL A 137 21.75 -0.91 -4.81
C VAL A 137 20.79 -0.23 -3.84
N TRP A 138 21.19 -0.04 -2.58
CA TRP A 138 20.30 0.43 -1.50
C TRP A 138 19.59 1.75 -1.83
N ASP A 139 20.29 2.71 -2.42
CA ASP A 139 19.79 4.06 -2.72
C ASP A 139 19.24 4.21 -4.14
N TYR A 140 19.16 3.14 -4.92
CA TYR A 140 18.71 3.19 -6.31
C TYR A 140 17.32 2.56 -6.50
N PRO A 141 16.49 3.08 -7.41
CA PRO A 141 15.27 2.41 -7.83
C PRO A 141 15.60 1.04 -8.46
N VAL A 142 14.78 0.05 -8.13
CA VAL A 142 14.90 -1.33 -8.62
C VAL A 142 13.72 -1.64 -9.52
N VAL A 143 13.99 -2.22 -10.68
CA VAL A 143 12.98 -2.74 -11.60
C VAL A 143 12.94 -4.26 -11.45
N LEU A 144 11.76 -4.78 -11.14
CA LEU A 144 11.48 -6.20 -10.97
C LEU A 144 10.81 -6.72 -12.23
N GLN A 145 11.31 -7.84 -12.75
CA GLN A 145 10.66 -8.59 -13.81
C GLN A 145 9.97 -9.80 -13.19
N ILE A 146 8.65 -9.81 -13.29
CA ILE A 146 7.77 -10.80 -12.67
C ILE A 146 7.06 -11.56 -13.78
N SER A 147 7.20 -12.88 -13.79
CA SER A 147 6.57 -13.74 -14.78
C SER A 147 5.46 -14.58 -14.16
N GLY A 148 4.31 -14.64 -14.81
CA GLY A 148 3.16 -15.50 -14.48
C GLY A 148 2.79 -16.39 -15.66
N TYR A 149 1.62 -17.03 -15.62
CA TYR A 149 1.11 -17.88 -16.72
C TYR A 149 0.88 -17.01 -17.98
N ASN A 150 1.86 -17.03 -18.89
CA ASN A 150 1.91 -16.30 -20.18
C ASN A 150 1.99 -14.77 -20.10
N VAL A 151 2.30 -14.19 -18.94
CA VAL A 151 2.46 -12.73 -18.77
C VAL A 151 3.79 -12.40 -18.11
N THR A 152 4.40 -11.28 -18.51
CA THR A 152 5.56 -10.70 -17.82
C THR A 152 5.24 -9.25 -17.50
N VAL A 153 5.37 -8.90 -16.22
CA VAL A 153 5.14 -7.56 -15.70
C VAL A 153 6.47 -6.98 -15.21
N PHE A 154 6.67 -5.70 -15.49
CA PHE A 154 7.77 -4.93 -14.93
C PHE A 154 7.24 -4.00 -13.86
N ALA A 155 7.76 -4.11 -12.64
CA ALA A 155 7.39 -3.25 -11.52
C ALA A 155 8.61 -2.47 -11.05
N GLN A 156 8.51 -1.15 -11.03
CA GLN A 156 9.55 -0.30 -10.45
C GLN A 156 9.26 -0.07 -8.97
N VAL A 157 10.28 -0.23 -8.13
CA VAL A 157 10.20 -0.01 -6.67
C VAL A 157 11.30 0.97 -6.27
N TYR A 158 10.91 2.01 -5.54
CA TYR A 158 11.85 2.98 -4.99
C TYR A 158 12.32 2.56 -3.58
N PRO A 159 13.48 3.05 -3.12
CA PRO A 159 13.97 2.82 -1.76
C PRO A 159 12.91 3.10 -0.69
N ASN A 160 12.65 2.12 0.19
CA ASN A 160 11.64 2.21 1.26
C ASN A 160 10.20 2.42 0.78
N GLU A 161 9.89 2.00 -0.44
CA GLU A 161 8.54 2.01 -0.99
C GLU A 161 8.01 0.60 -1.27
N THR A 162 6.68 0.51 -1.41
CA THR A 162 6.00 -0.72 -1.81
C THR A 162 5.57 -0.60 -3.27
N ALA A 163 5.93 -1.58 -4.08
CA ALA A 163 5.33 -1.75 -5.39
C ALA A 163 4.17 -2.74 -5.34
N PHE A 164 3.16 -2.46 -6.16
CA PHE A 164 2.01 -3.31 -6.38
C PHE A 164 1.98 -3.74 -7.84
N THR A 165 1.60 -5.00 -8.06
CA THR A 165 1.30 -5.51 -9.41
C THR A 165 0.04 -6.39 -9.34
N SER A 166 -0.83 -6.28 -10.34
CA SER A 166 -2.08 -7.03 -10.49
C SER A 166 -2.13 -7.75 -11.82
#